data_AF-A0A349TLA1-F1
#
_entry.id   AF-A0A349TLA1-F1
#
_cell.length_a   1.000
_cell.length_b   1.000
_cell.length_c   1.000
_cell.angle_alpha   90.00
_cell.angle_beta   90.00
_cell.angle_gamma   90.00
#
_symmetry.space_group_name_H-M   'P 1'
#
loop_
_entity.id
_entity.type
_entity.pdbx_description
1 polymer ?
#
loop_
_entity_poly.entity_id
_entity_poly.type
_entity_poly.pdbx_seq_one_letter_code
_entity_poly.pdbx_strand_id
1 'polypeptide(L)'
;MSGSRVSSRRAFLKNSTIVGGGAALGACATSPLTSASYPSHNDRTKGWLRYIWQKATTADDWAYRENLEKPWGINIDRGEIDWNDDGIGPHPWWDQYTGAPMLSYPRFDLADSSYGVMLMADQTPAWREVYTRIMDELATRHTSYWAAIDWNTFIGPSPDRAKYGLSNAPGFQAWPERVRGNYDSPG
;
A
#
# COMPACT_ATOMS: atom_id res chain seq x y z
N MET A 1 32.49 14.62 26.96
CA MET A 1 31.46 13.58 26.80
C MET A 1 30.10 14.25 26.86
N SER A 2 29.53 14.60 25.70
CA SER A 2 28.23 15.28 25.61
C SER A 2 27.13 14.22 25.50
N GLY A 3 26.32 14.07 26.56
CA GLY A 3 25.21 13.12 26.60
C GLY A 3 24.04 13.62 25.75
N SER A 4 23.67 12.86 24.73
CA SER A 4 22.46 13.09 23.94
C SER A 4 21.23 12.91 24.82
N ARG A 5 20.53 14.01 25.14
CA ARG A 5 19.22 13.94 25.80
C ARG A 5 18.19 13.47 24.79
N VAL A 6 17.85 12.18 24.86
CA VAL A 6 16.70 11.61 24.15
C VAL A 6 15.42 12.28 24.69
N SER A 7 14.84 13.19 23.91
CA SER A 7 13.55 13.80 24.23
C SER A 7 12.44 12.75 24.04
N SER A 8 11.90 12.23 25.14
CA SER A 8 10.82 11.25 25.14
C SER A 8 9.44 11.92 25.18
N ARG A 9 8.43 11.32 24.52
CA ARG A 9 7.00 11.73 24.52
C ARG A 9 6.47 12.08 25.92
N ARG A 10 6.97 11.40 26.96
CA ARG A 10 6.60 11.61 28.36
C ARG A 10 7.08 12.96 28.91
N ALA A 11 8.20 13.50 28.41
CA ALA A 11 8.72 14.80 28.81
C ALA A 11 7.90 15.96 28.23
N PHE A 12 7.42 15.81 26.98
CA PHE A 12 6.57 16.80 26.33
C PHE A 12 5.21 16.96 27.06
N LEU A 13 4.52 15.86 27.34
CA LEU A 13 3.23 15.90 28.03
C LEU A 13 3.34 16.47 29.46
N LYS A 14 4.44 16.17 30.18
CA LYS A 14 4.70 16.73 31.52
C LYS A 14 4.96 18.23 31.50
N ASN A 15 5.62 18.77 30.46
CA ASN A 15 5.88 20.20 30.37
C ASN A 15 4.63 20.98 29.91
N SER A 16 3.77 20.38 29.09
CA SER A 16 2.51 21.01 28.65
C SER A 16 1.47 21.17 29.75
N THR A 17 1.52 20.35 30.80
CA THR A 17 0.54 20.36 31.90
C THR A 17 0.93 21.26 33.08
N ILE A 18 2.14 21.81 33.12
CA ILE A 18 2.60 22.72 34.19
C ILE A 18 2.33 24.21 33.88
N VAL A 19 2.01 24.58 32.64
CA VAL A 19 1.83 26.00 32.24
C VAL A 19 0.36 26.47 32.30
N GLY A 20 -0.59 25.58 32.62
CA GLY A 20 -2.03 25.85 32.52
C GLY A 20 -2.76 26.17 33.83
N GLY A 21 -2.16 26.87 34.78
CA GLY A 21 -2.84 27.20 36.04
C GLY A 21 -2.30 28.44 36.75
N GLY A 22 -3.05 29.54 36.67
CA GLY A 22 -2.95 30.67 37.61
C GLY A 22 -2.21 31.91 37.10
N ALA A 23 -2.99 32.88 36.61
CA ALA A 23 -2.78 34.33 36.66
C ALA A 23 -1.34 34.89 36.85
N ALA A 24 -0.81 35.51 35.79
CA ALA A 24 -0.08 36.77 35.91
C ALA A 24 -0.23 37.55 34.60
N LEU A 25 -1.22 38.44 34.56
CA LEU A 25 -1.25 39.54 33.60
C LEU A 25 -0.04 40.43 33.88
N GLY A 26 0.85 40.57 32.89
CA GLY A 26 1.93 41.55 32.92
C GLY A 26 3.34 40.97 33.04
N ALA A 27 3.95 40.64 31.90
CA ALA A 27 5.37 40.87 31.66
C ALA A 27 5.67 40.62 30.17
N CYS A 28 6.17 41.66 29.50
CA CYS A 28 6.73 41.60 28.17
C CYS A 28 7.89 40.59 28.14
N ALA A 29 7.81 39.62 27.24
CA ALA A 29 8.98 39.10 26.55
C ALA A 29 8.50 38.54 25.21
N THR A 30 8.86 39.23 24.13
CA THR A 30 9.07 38.60 22.83
C THR A 30 10.19 37.58 23.00
N SER A 31 9.89 36.44 23.60
CA SER A 31 10.65 35.24 23.34
C SER A 31 10.37 34.93 21.87
N PRO A 32 11.37 34.84 20.97
CA PRO A 32 11.14 34.05 19.78
C PRO A 32 10.71 32.69 20.33
N LEU A 33 9.48 32.26 20.03
CA LEU A 33 9.12 30.87 20.15
C LEU A 33 10.22 30.15 19.38
N THR A 34 11.19 29.60 20.11
CA THR A 34 12.08 28.56 19.61
C THR A 34 11.15 27.60 18.94
N SER A 35 11.20 27.57 17.61
CA SER A 35 10.22 26.94 16.74
C SER A 35 9.71 25.70 17.45
N ALA A 36 8.48 25.77 17.99
CA ALA A 36 7.91 24.61 18.64
C ALA A 36 8.02 23.52 17.58
N SER A 37 8.90 22.54 17.82
CA SER A 37 9.36 21.62 16.78
C SER A 37 8.22 20.64 16.59
N TYR A 38 7.21 21.08 15.86
CA TYR A 38 6.10 20.23 15.46
C TYR A 38 6.70 19.11 14.63
N PRO A 39 6.29 17.86 14.86
CA PRO A 39 6.73 16.76 14.01
C PRO A 39 6.48 17.12 12.54
N SER A 40 7.53 17.03 11.74
CA SER A 40 7.49 17.38 10.32
C SER A 40 8.24 16.33 9.51
N HIS A 41 7.73 16.05 8.32
CA HIS A 41 8.38 15.15 7.38
C HIS A 41 9.62 15.79 6.74
N ASN A 42 10.63 14.96 6.47
CA ASN A 42 11.73 15.38 5.61
C ASN A 42 11.26 15.42 4.13
N ASP A 43 12.07 15.99 3.25
CA ASP A 43 11.65 16.20 1.86
C ASP A 43 11.48 14.90 1.07
N ARG A 44 12.23 13.85 1.42
CA ARG A 44 12.05 12.51 0.84
C ARG A 44 10.67 11.94 1.19
N THR A 45 10.28 12.04 2.45
CA THR A 45 8.95 11.59 2.93
C THR A 45 7.84 12.42 2.31
N LYS A 46 8.01 13.75 2.16
CA LYS A 46 7.04 14.58 1.44
C LYS A 46 6.89 14.18 -0.03
N GLY A 47 8.00 13.90 -0.71
CA GLY A 47 8.00 13.42 -2.10
C GLY A 47 7.27 12.10 -2.24
N TRP A 48 7.56 11.14 -1.36
CA TRP A 48 6.87 9.86 -1.31
C TRP A 48 5.37 10.03 -1.01
N LEU A 49 5.00 10.92 -0.08
CA LEU A 49 3.61 11.19 0.26
C LEU A 49 2.84 11.78 -0.92
N ARG A 50 3.46 12.68 -1.69
CA ARG A 50 2.89 13.22 -2.92
C ARG A 50 2.67 12.12 -3.96
N TYR A 51 3.66 11.25 -4.14
CA TYR A 51 3.56 10.12 -5.07
C TYR A 51 2.41 9.18 -4.69
N ILE A 52 2.36 8.70 -3.44
CA ILE A 52 1.31 7.76 -3.03
C ILE A 52 -0.08 8.42 -3.02
N TRP A 53 -0.16 9.73 -2.71
CA TRP A 53 -1.38 10.49 -2.86
C TRP A 53 -1.88 10.52 -4.30
N GLN A 54 -1.00 10.88 -5.25
CA GLN A 54 -1.35 10.88 -6.67
C GLN A 54 -1.77 9.48 -7.12
N LYS A 55 -0.99 8.45 -6.80
CA LYS A 55 -1.31 7.06 -7.11
C LYS A 55 -2.67 6.63 -6.59
N ALA A 56 -3.01 6.96 -5.34
CA ALA A 56 -4.26 6.54 -4.73
C ALA A 56 -5.48 7.35 -5.20
N THR A 57 -5.29 8.62 -5.57
CA THR A 57 -6.41 9.54 -5.88
C THR A 57 -6.60 9.82 -7.36
N THR A 58 -5.69 9.40 -8.23
CA THR A 58 -5.91 9.40 -9.68
C THR A 58 -7.11 8.52 -10.01
N ALA A 59 -8.00 9.04 -10.85
CA ALA A 59 -9.13 8.27 -11.36
C ALA A 59 -8.60 7.22 -12.36
N ASP A 60 -8.91 5.96 -12.11
CA ASP A 60 -8.53 4.80 -12.91
C ASP A 60 -9.67 3.77 -12.88
N ASP A 61 -9.64 2.80 -13.80
CA ASP A 61 -10.70 1.81 -13.90
C ASP A 61 -10.31 0.50 -13.21
N TRP A 62 -11.08 0.09 -12.22
CA TRP A 62 -10.88 -1.17 -11.50
C TRP A 62 -12.06 -2.14 -11.72
N ALA A 63 -12.76 -2.01 -12.85
CA ALA A 63 -13.78 -2.97 -13.23
C ALA A 63 -13.15 -4.28 -13.71
N TYR A 64 -13.70 -5.41 -13.25
CA TYR A 64 -13.32 -6.74 -13.72
C TYR A 64 -13.67 -6.90 -15.21
N ARG A 65 -12.71 -7.38 -16.01
CA ARG A 65 -12.88 -7.60 -17.44
C ARG A 65 -12.38 -8.98 -17.83
N GLU A 66 -13.29 -9.93 -18.04
CA GLU A 66 -12.96 -11.33 -18.36
C GLU A 66 -12.02 -11.51 -19.56
N ASN A 67 -12.11 -10.62 -20.55
CA ASN A 67 -11.28 -10.65 -21.75
C ASN A 67 -9.82 -10.21 -21.52
N LEU A 68 -9.54 -9.51 -20.42
CA LEU A 68 -8.21 -9.04 -20.03
C LEU A 68 -7.69 -9.83 -18.83
N GLU A 69 -8.56 -10.09 -17.86
CA GLU A 69 -8.29 -10.82 -16.64
C GLU A 69 -8.97 -12.19 -16.69
N LYS A 70 -8.21 -13.20 -17.10
CA LYS A 70 -8.71 -14.57 -17.01
C LYS A 70 -9.02 -14.91 -15.55
N PRO A 71 -10.14 -15.63 -15.29
CA PRO A 71 -10.31 -16.37 -14.04
C PRO A 71 -9.03 -17.11 -13.72
N TRP A 72 -8.61 -17.11 -12.45
CA TRP A 72 -7.32 -17.65 -11.98
C TRP A 72 -6.09 -16.76 -12.21
N GLY A 73 -6.14 -15.69 -13.01
CA GLY A 73 -5.00 -14.78 -13.23
C GLY A 73 -3.72 -15.44 -13.77
N ILE A 74 -3.82 -16.72 -14.14
CA ILE A 74 -2.76 -17.63 -14.52
C ILE A 74 -2.77 -17.71 -16.07
N ASN A 75 -1.60 -17.60 -16.70
CA ASN A 75 -1.39 -17.70 -18.17
C ASN A 75 -1.70 -16.48 -19.04
N ILE A 76 -1.56 -15.26 -18.51
CA ILE A 76 -1.50 -14.09 -19.38
C ILE A 76 -0.03 -13.84 -19.70
N ASP A 77 0.37 -14.07 -20.95
CA ASP A 77 1.69 -13.67 -21.44
C ASP A 77 1.81 -12.15 -21.29
N ARG A 78 2.65 -11.72 -20.34
CA ARG A 78 2.93 -10.29 -20.17
C ARG A 78 3.97 -9.90 -21.20
N GLY A 79 3.57 -8.97 -22.07
CA GLY A 79 4.50 -8.29 -22.97
C GLY A 79 5.47 -7.40 -22.20
N GLU A 80 6.17 -6.54 -22.92
CA GLU A 80 6.96 -5.49 -22.28
C GLU A 80 6.08 -4.57 -21.43
N ILE A 81 6.67 -3.98 -20.39
CA ILE A 81 5.98 -3.04 -19.51
C ILE A 81 5.47 -1.87 -20.34
N ASP A 82 4.17 -1.62 -20.27
CA ASP A 82 3.55 -0.46 -20.87
C ASP A 82 3.32 0.63 -19.82
N TRP A 83 3.76 1.83 -20.13
CA TRP A 83 3.60 3.02 -19.29
C TRP A 83 2.52 3.97 -19.81
N ASN A 84 1.93 3.66 -20.95
CA ASN A 84 0.86 4.45 -21.52
C ASN A 84 -0.45 4.16 -20.79
N ASP A 85 -1.16 5.22 -20.45
CA ASP A 85 -2.52 5.13 -19.92
C ASP A 85 -3.51 5.00 -21.08
N ASP A 86 -4.10 3.82 -21.24
CA ASP A 86 -5.14 3.53 -22.23
C ASP A 86 -6.56 3.74 -21.66
N GLY A 87 -6.67 4.15 -20.39
CA GLY A 87 -7.93 4.32 -19.67
C GLY A 87 -8.64 2.99 -19.35
N ILE A 88 -7.93 1.87 -19.46
CA ILE A 88 -8.46 0.53 -19.26
C ILE A 88 -7.68 -0.16 -18.13
N GLY A 89 -8.38 -0.49 -17.04
CA GLY A 89 -7.75 -1.14 -15.90
C GLY A 89 -6.98 -0.16 -15.01
N PRO A 90 -6.24 -0.69 -14.01
CA PRO A 90 -5.46 0.12 -13.09
C PRO A 90 -4.39 0.92 -13.84
N HIS A 91 -4.21 2.19 -13.46
CA HIS A 91 -3.21 3.06 -14.07
C HIS A 91 -1.80 2.41 -14.09
N PRO A 92 -0.97 2.64 -15.12
CA PRO A 92 0.39 2.06 -15.23
C PRO A 92 1.36 2.33 -14.06
N TRP A 93 1.01 3.21 -13.10
CA TRP A 93 1.84 3.50 -11.92
C TRP A 93 1.66 2.46 -10.81
N TRP A 94 0.62 1.64 -10.92
CA TRP A 94 0.40 0.47 -10.10
C TRP A 94 1.43 -0.61 -10.41
N ASP A 95 1.65 -1.51 -9.47
CA ASP A 95 2.64 -2.58 -9.64
C ASP A 95 2.31 -3.47 -10.84
N GLN A 96 3.19 -3.43 -11.84
CA GLN A 96 3.16 -4.24 -13.06
C GLN A 96 4.21 -5.37 -13.04
N TYR A 97 5.02 -5.45 -12.00
CA TYR A 97 6.22 -6.28 -11.94
C TYR A 97 6.01 -7.56 -11.16
N THR A 98 5.26 -7.46 -10.06
CA THR A 98 5.14 -8.58 -9.12
C THR A 98 4.04 -9.51 -9.61
N GLY A 99 4.46 -10.71 -10.03
CA GLY A 99 3.64 -11.66 -10.77
C GLY A 99 2.66 -12.49 -9.91
N ALA A 100 1.61 -12.98 -10.55
CA ALA A 100 0.69 -13.95 -9.94
C ALA A 100 1.42 -15.25 -9.52
N PRO A 101 0.98 -16.01 -8.50
CA PRO A 101 -0.25 -15.86 -7.72
C PRO A 101 -0.07 -15.55 -6.19
N MET A 102 1.13 -15.72 -5.64
CA MET A 102 1.46 -15.34 -4.25
C MET A 102 2.12 -13.95 -4.12
N LEU A 103 2.74 -13.45 -5.19
CA LEU A 103 3.51 -12.20 -5.19
C LEU A 103 2.80 -11.13 -6.04
N SER A 104 1.48 -11.13 -6.03
CA SER A 104 0.71 -10.62 -7.16
C SER A 104 0.25 -9.19 -6.94
N TYR A 105 0.47 -8.33 -7.94
CA TYR A 105 -0.40 -7.18 -8.24
C TYR A 105 -0.37 -6.02 -7.22
N PRO A 106 -1.20 -4.97 -7.39
CA PRO A 106 -1.36 -3.86 -6.43
C PRO A 106 -1.64 -4.22 -4.96
N ARG A 107 -1.69 -5.51 -4.62
CA ARG A 107 -1.77 -6.00 -3.24
C ARG A 107 -0.55 -5.59 -2.44
N PHE A 108 0.64 -5.65 -3.03
CA PHE A 108 1.86 -5.17 -2.37
C PHE A 108 1.87 -3.66 -2.27
N ASP A 109 1.34 -2.95 -3.27
CA ASP A 109 1.13 -1.51 -3.17
C ASP A 109 0.25 -1.14 -1.97
N LEU A 110 -0.80 -1.90 -1.67
CA LEU A 110 -1.60 -1.71 -0.45
C LEU A 110 -0.82 -2.13 0.81
N ALA A 111 -0.37 -3.38 0.88
CA ALA A 111 0.22 -3.96 2.08
C ALA A 111 1.52 -3.23 2.49
N ASP A 112 2.44 -3.02 1.55
CA ASP A 112 3.73 -2.41 1.84
C ASP A 112 3.61 -0.91 2.13
N SER A 113 2.73 -0.20 1.41
CA SER A 113 2.49 1.21 1.69
C SER A 113 1.80 1.43 3.04
N SER A 114 0.96 0.48 3.48
CA SER A 114 0.21 0.60 4.74
C SER A 114 1.12 0.78 5.95
N TYR A 115 2.26 0.07 5.98
CA TYR A 115 3.25 0.20 7.07
C TYR A 115 3.79 1.63 7.15
N GLY A 116 4.17 2.21 6.01
CA GLY A 116 4.67 3.58 5.95
C GLY A 116 3.61 4.60 6.36
N VAL A 117 2.40 4.48 5.82
CA VAL A 117 1.28 5.40 6.11
C VAL A 117 0.92 5.37 7.60
N MET A 118 0.82 4.20 8.21
CA MET A 118 0.52 4.09 9.65
C MET A 118 1.60 4.73 10.53
N LEU A 119 2.88 4.52 10.23
CA LEU A 119 3.98 5.13 10.99
C LEU A 119 3.95 6.66 10.89
N MET A 120 3.66 7.21 9.71
CA MET A 120 3.53 8.66 9.55
C MET A 120 2.31 9.23 10.25
N ALA A 121 1.20 8.50 10.28
CA ALA A 121 -0.01 8.91 11.00
C ALA A 121 0.21 9.03 12.52
N ASP A 122 1.10 8.21 13.10
CA ASP A 122 1.52 8.32 14.50
C ASP A 122 2.48 9.50 14.74
N GLN A 123 3.41 9.76 13.82
CA GLN A 123 4.36 10.88 13.97
C GLN A 123 3.71 12.25 13.71
N THR A 124 2.81 12.35 12.73
CA THR A 124 2.26 13.62 12.23
C THR A 124 0.72 13.59 12.19
N PRO A 125 0.05 13.60 13.36
CA PRO A 125 -1.40 13.42 13.43
C PRO A 125 -2.21 14.53 12.74
N ALA A 126 -1.61 15.70 12.52
CA ALA A 126 -2.25 16.80 11.79
C ALA A 126 -2.61 16.44 10.34
N TRP A 127 -1.97 15.43 9.75
CA TRP A 127 -2.22 14.96 8.39
C TRP A 127 -3.07 13.68 8.33
N ARG A 128 -3.73 13.32 9.45
CA ARG A 128 -4.47 12.06 9.57
C ARG A 128 -5.53 11.88 8.48
N GLU A 129 -6.26 12.92 8.10
CA GLU A 129 -7.27 12.86 7.04
C GLU A 129 -6.69 12.43 5.68
N VAL A 130 -5.52 12.96 5.33
CA VAL A 130 -4.78 12.59 4.12
C VAL A 130 -4.36 11.13 4.17
N TYR A 131 -3.81 10.67 5.31
CA TYR A 131 -3.44 9.26 5.48
C TYR A 131 -4.63 8.33 5.41
N THR A 132 -5.75 8.68 6.04
CA THR A 132 -6.97 7.88 6.00
C THR A 132 -7.53 7.80 4.59
N ARG A 133 -7.52 8.90 3.83
CA ARG A 133 -7.99 8.88 2.45
C ARG A 133 -7.10 8.02 1.56
N ILE A 134 -5.77 8.11 1.70
CA ILE A 134 -4.85 7.22 0.96
C ILE A 134 -5.21 5.76 1.26
N MET A 135 -5.34 5.40 2.54
CA MET A 135 -5.64 4.02 2.91
C MET A 135 -7.02 3.56 2.42
N ASP A 136 -8.03 4.43 2.45
CA ASP A 136 -9.38 4.13 1.99
C ASP A 136 -9.41 3.86 0.47
N GLU A 137 -8.72 4.69 -0.31
CA GLU A 137 -8.61 4.54 -1.77
C GLU A 137 -7.84 3.28 -2.17
N LEU A 138 -6.73 2.97 -1.47
CA LEU A 138 -5.94 1.74 -1.68
C LEU A 138 -6.75 0.49 -1.30
N ALA A 139 -7.42 0.51 -0.15
CA ALA A 139 -8.18 -0.63 0.36
C ALA A 139 -9.42 -0.91 -0.49
N THR A 140 -10.14 0.14 -0.90
CA THR A 140 -11.33 0.01 -1.75
C THR A 140 -10.97 -0.64 -3.07
N ARG A 141 -9.97 -0.13 -3.81
CA ARG A 141 -9.53 -0.71 -5.09
C ARG A 141 -9.08 -2.16 -4.97
N HIS A 142 -8.30 -2.46 -3.93
CA HIS A 142 -7.84 -3.82 -3.69
C HIS A 142 -9.01 -4.78 -3.42
N THR A 143 -9.95 -4.38 -2.57
CA THR A 143 -11.06 -5.25 -2.16
C THR A 143 -12.15 -5.35 -3.23
N SER A 144 -12.43 -4.28 -3.99
CA SER A 144 -13.46 -4.27 -5.03
C SER A 144 -13.07 -5.07 -6.26
N TYR A 145 -11.77 -5.15 -6.57
CA TYR A 145 -11.28 -5.80 -7.78
C TYR A 145 -10.56 -7.11 -7.46
N TRP A 146 -9.43 -7.10 -6.75
CA TRP A 146 -8.65 -8.32 -6.54
C TRP A 146 -9.27 -9.28 -5.54
N ALA A 147 -9.79 -8.79 -4.42
CA ALA A 147 -10.49 -9.70 -3.50
C ALA A 147 -11.77 -10.25 -4.15
N ALA A 148 -12.44 -9.47 -5.01
CA ALA A 148 -13.57 -9.94 -5.79
C ALA A 148 -13.17 -10.96 -6.86
N ILE A 149 -12.05 -10.75 -7.58
CA ILE A 149 -11.49 -11.73 -8.53
C ILE A 149 -11.14 -13.01 -7.79
N ASP A 150 -10.39 -12.94 -6.70
CA ASP A 150 -10.02 -14.12 -5.92
C ASP A 150 -11.24 -14.90 -5.45
N TRP A 151 -12.19 -14.19 -4.82
CA TRP A 151 -13.36 -14.81 -4.24
C TRP A 151 -14.32 -15.38 -5.28
N ASN A 152 -14.52 -14.71 -6.41
CA ASN A 152 -15.49 -15.12 -7.41
C ASN A 152 -14.91 -16.03 -8.50
N THR A 153 -13.60 -15.95 -8.79
CA THR A 153 -12.98 -16.65 -9.92
C THR A 153 -12.18 -17.90 -9.53
N PHE A 154 -11.72 -18.01 -8.28
CA PHE A 154 -11.00 -19.21 -7.79
C PHE A 154 -11.95 -20.28 -7.20
N ILE A 155 -13.26 -20.21 -7.49
CA ILE A 155 -14.21 -21.24 -7.08
C ILE A 155 -14.18 -22.39 -8.09
N GLY A 156 -13.79 -23.57 -7.62
CA GLY A 156 -13.76 -24.81 -8.40
C GLY A 156 -12.40 -25.12 -9.01
N PRO A 157 -12.28 -26.11 -9.91
CA PRO A 157 -11.01 -26.45 -10.52
C PRO A 157 -10.61 -25.48 -11.63
N SER A 158 -9.31 -25.22 -11.78
CA SER A 158 -8.79 -24.36 -12.84
C SER A 158 -9.09 -24.92 -14.23
N PRO A 159 -9.60 -24.12 -15.18
CA PRO A 159 -9.78 -24.53 -16.58
C PRO A 159 -8.46 -24.92 -17.26
N ASP A 160 -7.35 -24.34 -16.81
CA ASP A 160 -6.03 -24.49 -17.43
C ASP A 160 -5.13 -25.50 -16.72
N ARG A 161 -5.64 -26.26 -15.73
CA ARG A 161 -4.84 -27.26 -14.99
C ARG A 161 -4.16 -28.31 -15.87
N ALA A 162 -4.74 -28.62 -17.03
CA ALA A 162 -4.16 -29.52 -18.04
C ALA A 162 -3.00 -28.90 -18.84
N LYS A 163 -2.82 -27.58 -18.76
CA LYS A 163 -1.86 -26.78 -19.55
C LYS A 163 -0.80 -26.10 -18.67
N TYR A 164 -0.61 -26.58 -17.44
CA TYR A 164 0.47 -26.09 -16.59
C TYR A 164 1.84 -26.44 -17.17
N GLY A 165 2.74 -25.46 -17.10
CA GLY A 165 4.14 -25.49 -17.50
C GLY A 165 5.01 -24.76 -16.48
N LEU A 166 6.25 -24.46 -16.85
CA LEU A 166 7.24 -23.90 -15.92
C LEU A 166 6.91 -22.49 -15.43
N SER A 167 6.22 -21.68 -16.23
CA SER A 167 5.91 -20.28 -15.94
C SER A 167 4.70 -20.10 -15.00
N ASN A 168 3.76 -21.04 -15.00
CA ASN A 168 2.45 -20.89 -14.35
C ASN A 168 2.22 -21.88 -13.18
N ALA A 169 3.05 -22.91 -13.09
CA ALA A 169 3.11 -23.86 -11.99
C ALA A 169 4.58 -24.16 -11.69
N PRO A 170 5.31 -23.19 -11.11
CA PRO A 170 6.70 -23.40 -10.72
C PRO A 170 6.77 -24.58 -9.74
N GLY A 171 7.56 -25.60 -10.09
CA GLY A 171 7.66 -26.83 -9.31
C GLY A 171 6.66 -27.93 -9.68
N PHE A 172 5.78 -27.76 -10.69
CA PHE A 172 4.89 -28.84 -11.14
C PHE A 172 5.65 -30.11 -11.57
N GLN A 173 6.91 -29.95 -12.00
CA GLN A 173 7.77 -31.08 -12.34
C GLN A 173 8.04 -32.00 -11.14
N ALA A 174 8.00 -31.47 -9.92
CA ALA A 174 8.12 -32.25 -8.69
C ALA A 174 6.80 -32.93 -8.28
N TRP A 175 5.67 -32.59 -8.91
CA TRP A 175 4.40 -33.24 -8.59
C TRP A 175 4.37 -34.67 -9.14
N PRO A 176 3.76 -35.62 -8.42
CA PRO A 176 3.53 -36.97 -8.92
C PRO A 176 2.81 -36.97 -10.28
N GLU A 177 3.22 -37.82 -11.21
CA GLU A 177 2.64 -37.86 -12.56
C GLU A 177 1.11 -37.95 -12.55
N ARG A 178 0.57 -38.75 -11.62
CA ARG A 178 -0.89 -38.98 -11.48
C ARG A 178 -1.71 -37.73 -11.15
N VAL A 179 -1.08 -36.68 -10.60
CA VAL A 179 -1.78 -35.45 -10.21
C VAL A 179 -1.58 -34.31 -11.21
N ARG A 180 -0.65 -34.45 -12.16
CA ARG A 180 -0.47 -33.47 -13.25
C ARG A 180 -1.74 -33.42 -14.09
N GLY A 181 -2.23 -32.22 -14.39
CA GLY A 181 -3.49 -32.04 -15.10
C GLY A 181 -4.76 -32.14 -14.24
N ASN A 182 -4.65 -32.63 -13.01
CA ASN A 182 -5.79 -32.80 -12.09
C ASN A 182 -5.63 -32.01 -10.78
N TYR A 183 -4.45 -31.45 -10.55
CA TYR A 183 -4.11 -30.63 -9.39
C TYR A 183 -4.01 -29.17 -9.82
N ASP A 184 -4.64 -28.28 -9.06
CA ASP A 184 -4.58 -26.84 -9.31
C ASP A 184 -3.25 -26.27 -8.80
N SER A 185 -2.66 -25.35 -9.57
CA SER A 185 -1.43 -24.68 -9.16
C SER A 185 -1.72 -23.90 -7.88
N PRO A 186 -0.85 -23.99 -6.85
CA PRO A 186 -1.02 -23.19 -5.66
C PRO A 186 -1.03 -21.72 -6.05
N GLY A 187 -2.16 -21.08 -5.73
CA GLY A 187 -2.33 -19.63 -5.76
C GLY A 187 -1.69 -18.98 -4.54
#